data_AF-A0A225EE39-F1
#
_entry.id   AF-A0A225EE39-F1
#
_cell.length_a   1.000
_cell.length_b   1.000
_cell.length_c   1.000
_cell.angle_alpha   90.00
_cell.angle_beta   90.00
_cell.angle_gamma   90.00
#
_symmetry.space_group_name_H-M   'P 1'
#
loop_
_entity.id
_entity.type
_entity.pdbx_description
1 polymer ?
#
loop_
_entity_poly.entity_id
_entity_poly.type
_entity_poly.pdbx_seq_one_letter_code
_entity_poly.pdbx_strand_id
1 'polypeptide(L)'
;MSALANPEVGKFLNEHFVASFQKVGTFKIVGAAKQGGNVASYFCAPDGRVLHAVAGPVDAATFLREAKWVVDTTKRAIAESKGDGGKFKAAFRTAHADKLRTDTGLAVEAVTWDQPEAQDNADALTYRDPTGRPLAPKLPPPPIDGPDVRLTEAEFQRRQDAANAAPGARALGAKGGRRVVVNNQAVVHQLLAAHAMTKIEKVYGTVFENILGEKVSTKPVDVVTPFPWVDRAGNKVVR
;
A
#
# COMPACT_ATOMS: atom_id res chain seq x y z
N MET A 1 1.52 -12.26 -17.11
CA MET A 1 0.23 -11.62 -17.48
C MET A 1 -0.16 -10.70 -16.34
N SER A 2 -0.63 -9.47 -16.60
CA SER A 2 -1.02 -8.52 -15.53
C SER A 2 -2.21 -9.07 -14.74
N ALA A 3 -2.27 -8.85 -13.41
CA ALA A 3 -3.40 -9.28 -12.58
C ALA A 3 -4.75 -8.78 -13.11
N LEU A 4 -4.78 -7.54 -13.61
CA LEU A 4 -5.99 -6.89 -14.13
C LEU A 4 -6.43 -7.41 -15.52
N ALA A 5 -5.59 -8.19 -16.20
CA ALA A 5 -5.97 -8.85 -17.45
C ALA A 5 -6.67 -10.19 -17.23
N ASN A 6 -6.77 -10.66 -15.98
CA ASN A 6 -7.47 -11.89 -15.65
C ASN A 6 -9.00 -11.68 -15.68
N PRO A 7 -9.78 -12.49 -16.42
CA PRO A 7 -11.23 -12.32 -16.51
C PRO A 7 -11.99 -12.47 -15.18
N GLU A 8 -11.53 -13.33 -14.27
CA GLU A 8 -12.14 -13.52 -12.96
C GLU A 8 -11.94 -12.29 -12.07
N VAL A 9 -10.74 -11.71 -12.10
CA VAL A 9 -10.45 -10.41 -11.45
C VAL A 9 -11.36 -9.33 -12.02
N GLY A 10 -11.44 -9.21 -13.34
CA GLY A 10 -12.28 -8.21 -14.00
C GLY A 10 -13.76 -8.34 -13.65
N LYS A 11 -14.29 -9.57 -13.65
CA LYS A 11 -15.67 -9.84 -13.25
C LYS A 11 -15.94 -9.42 -11.80
N PHE A 12 -15.07 -9.83 -10.87
CA PHE A 12 -15.23 -9.52 -9.46
C PHE A 12 -15.13 -8.01 -9.18
N LEU A 13 -14.19 -7.32 -9.84
CA LEU A 13 -14.05 -5.87 -9.70
C LEU A 13 -15.27 -5.12 -10.21
N ASN A 14 -15.81 -5.50 -11.39
CA ASN A 14 -17.00 -4.86 -11.95
C ASN A 14 -18.25 -5.04 -11.07
N GLU A 15 -18.34 -6.15 -10.32
CA GLU A 15 -19.48 -6.41 -9.43
C GLU A 15 -19.44 -5.58 -8.14
N HIS A 16 -18.24 -5.29 -7.61
CA HIS A 16 -18.10 -4.72 -6.27
C HIS A 16 -17.44 -3.34 -6.21
N PHE A 17 -16.78 -2.89 -7.29
CA PHE A 17 -15.96 -1.67 -7.28
C PHE A 17 -16.15 -0.83 -8.53
N VAL A 18 -15.96 0.48 -8.37
CA VAL A 18 -15.75 1.41 -9.49
C VAL A 18 -14.25 1.65 -9.61
N ALA A 19 -13.64 1.17 -10.70
CA ALA A 19 -12.21 1.32 -10.92
C ALA A 19 -11.87 2.69 -11.52
N SER A 20 -10.86 3.35 -10.95
CA SER A 20 -10.22 4.53 -11.53
C SER A 20 -8.70 4.38 -11.40
N PHE A 21 -7.95 5.10 -12.22
CA PHE A 21 -6.49 5.10 -12.14
C PHE A 21 -5.95 6.53 -12.21
N GLN A 22 -4.90 6.78 -11.46
CA GLN A 22 -4.16 8.03 -11.49
C GLN A 22 -2.67 7.72 -11.61
N LYS A 23 -2.00 8.45 -12.51
CA LYS A 23 -0.54 8.38 -12.63
C LYS A 23 0.09 9.32 -11.61
N VAL A 24 0.87 8.77 -10.68
CA VAL A 24 1.44 9.50 -9.53
C VAL A 24 2.98 9.62 -9.55
N GLY A 25 3.61 9.26 -10.67
CA GLY A 25 5.06 9.36 -10.82
C GLY A 25 5.52 9.15 -12.25
N THR A 26 6.79 9.45 -12.48
CA THR A 26 7.46 9.27 -13.77
C THR A 26 8.36 8.03 -13.69
N PHE A 27 8.29 7.18 -14.72
CA PHE A 27 9.29 6.14 -14.93
C PHE A 27 10.31 6.66 -15.93
N LYS A 28 11.57 6.25 -15.78
CA LYS A 28 12.62 6.48 -16.77
C LYS A 28 12.98 5.17 -17.43
N ILE A 29 13.43 5.22 -18.68
CA ILE A 29 14.09 4.08 -19.33
C ILE A 29 15.57 4.43 -19.39
N VAL A 30 16.40 3.69 -18.67
CA VAL A 30 17.85 3.87 -18.63
C VAL A 30 18.49 2.60 -19.20
N GLY A 31 19.12 2.70 -20.37
CA GLY A 31 19.81 1.57 -21.00
C GLY A 31 18.89 0.36 -21.27
N ALA A 32 17.70 0.60 -21.84
CA ALA A 32 16.64 -0.39 -22.08
C ALA A 32 15.99 -1.00 -20.82
N ALA A 33 16.42 -0.65 -19.61
CA ALA A 33 15.76 -1.04 -18.37
C ALA A 33 14.76 0.05 -17.92
N LYS A 34 13.51 -0.36 -17.63
CA LYS A 34 12.52 0.52 -17.01
C LYS A 34 12.88 0.71 -15.53
N GLN A 35 13.16 1.94 -15.15
CA GLN A 35 13.34 2.38 -13.77
C GLN A 35 12.09 3.12 -13.32
N GLY A 36 11.41 2.56 -12.32
CA GLY A 36 10.16 3.08 -11.77
C GLY A 36 8.88 2.56 -12.44
N GLY A 37 7.74 3.11 -12.03
CA GLY A 37 6.44 2.69 -12.50
C GLY A 37 5.88 1.53 -11.68
N ASN A 38 6.15 1.54 -10.37
CA ASN A 38 5.40 0.74 -9.42
C ASN A 38 3.92 1.14 -9.48
N VAL A 39 3.10 0.18 -9.08
CA VAL A 39 1.65 0.32 -9.02
C VAL A 39 1.25 0.06 -7.59
N ALA A 40 0.33 0.87 -7.08
CA ALA A 40 -0.41 0.57 -5.87
C ALA A 40 -1.90 0.61 -6.21
N SER A 41 -2.65 -0.34 -5.68
CA SER A 41 -4.12 -0.33 -5.77
C SER A 41 -4.68 0.00 -4.40
N TYR A 42 -5.63 0.94 -4.35
CA TYR A 42 -6.31 1.32 -3.11
C TYR A 42 -7.77 0.95 -3.23
N PHE A 43 -8.29 0.27 -2.21
CA PHE A 43 -9.71 0.03 -2.06
C PHE A 43 -10.25 1.09 -1.12
N CYS A 44 -11.16 1.93 -1.62
CA CYS A 44 -11.64 3.09 -0.90
C CYS A 44 -13.15 3.05 -0.69
N ALA A 45 -13.61 3.67 0.40
CA ALA A 45 -14.99 4.09 0.53
C ALA A 45 -15.30 5.22 -0.49
N PRO A 46 -16.58 5.50 -0.79
CA PRO A 46 -16.97 6.52 -1.78
C PRO A 46 -16.41 7.92 -1.48
N ASP A 47 -16.11 8.22 -0.22
CA ASP A 47 -15.55 9.49 0.20
C ASP A 47 -14.01 9.54 0.19
N GLY A 48 -13.34 8.52 -0.35
CA GLY A 48 -11.88 8.49 -0.50
C GLY A 48 -11.11 7.99 0.72
N ARG A 49 -11.80 7.48 1.76
CA ARG A 49 -11.14 6.81 2.89
C ARG A 49 -10.65 5.43 2.48
N VAL A 50 -9.40 5.10 2.81
CA VAL A 50 -8.76 3.84 2.42
C VAL A 50 -9.20 2.71 3.35
N LEU A 51 -9.79 1.68 2.76
CA LEU A 51 -10.16 0.42 3.41
C LEU A 51 -9.02 -0.59 3.36
N HIS A 52 -8.29 -0.64 2.24
CA HIS A 52 -7.14 -1.52 2.03
C HIS A 52 -6.25 -0.99 0.91
N ALA A 53 -5.02 -1.48 0.83
CA ALA A 53 -4.13 -1.23 -0.30
C ALA A 53 -3.33 -2.48 -0.68
N VAL A 54 -2.96 -2.58 -1.96
CA VAL A 54 -2.02 -3.57 -2.49
C VAL A 54 -0.84 -2.80 -3.05
N ALA A 55 0.30 -2.88 -2.34
CA ALA A 55 1.53 -2.20 -2.72
C ALA A 55 2.40 -3.07 -3.64
N GLY A 56 2.54 -2.65 -4.90
CA GLY A 56 3.41 -3.27 -5.89
C GLY A 56 2.67 -4.24 -6.83
N PRO A 57 3.37 -4.76 -7.84
CA PRO A 57 2.80 -5.77 -8.72
C PRO A 57 2.56 -7.07 -7.94
N VAL A 58 1.38 -7.66 -8.16
CA VAL A 58 1.00 -8.97 -7.64
C VAL A 58 0.41 -9.81 -8.77
N ASP A 59 0.37 -11.12 -8.58
CA ASP A 59 -0.34 -12.02 -9.49
C ASP A 59 -1.88 -11.88 -9.34
N ALA A 60 -2.62 -12.44 -10.30
CA ALA A 60 -4.09 -12.35 -10.34
C ALA A 60 -4.77 -13.00 -9.13
N ALA A 61 -4.26 -14.14 -8.66
CA ALA A 61 -4.85 -14.87 -7.53
C ALA A 61 -4.67 -14.10 -6.22
N THR A 62 -3.47 -13.53 -6.02
CA THR A 62 -3.18 -12.64 -4.92
C THR A 62 -4.06 -11.40 -4.96
N PHE A 63 -4.17 -10.73 -6.11
CA PHE A 63 -5.02 -9.54 -6.24
C PHE A 63 -6.49 -9.85 -5.92
N LEU A 64 -7.03 -10.95 -6.47
CA LEU A 64 -8.40 -11.37 -6.24
C LEU A 64 -8.66 -11.73 -4.77
N ARG A 65 -7.72 -12.42 -4.12
CA ARG A 65 -7.81 -12.74 -2.69
C ARG A 65 -7.88 -11.47 -1.84
N GLU A 66 -7.05 -10.47 -2.14
CA GLU A 66 -7.07 -9.20 -1.43
C GLU A 66 -8.36 -8.42 -1.69
N ALA A 67 -8.87 -8.38 -2.94
CA ALA A 67 -10.15 -7.74 -3.26
C ALA A 67 -11.33 -8.40 -2.53
N LYS A 68 -11.38 -9.75 -2.51
CA LYS A 68 -12.39 -10.52 -1.76
C LYS A 68 -12.32 -10.22 -0.27
N TRP A 69 -11.11 -10.21 0.30
CA TRP A 69 -10.90 -9.89 1.70
C TRP A 69 -11.47 -8.51 2.09
N VAL A 70 -11.33 -7.50 1.23
CA VAL A 70 -11.90 -6.16 1.48
C VAL A 70 -13.42 -6.21 1.49
N VAL A 71 -14.05 -6.86 0.51
CA VAL A 71 -15.51 -6.96 0.43
C VAL A 71 -16.07 -7.68 1.65
N ASP A 72 -15.49 -8.83 2.01
CA ASP A 72 -15.95 -9.63 3.14
C ASP A 72 -15.73 -8.92 4.48
N THR A 73 -14.58 -8.27 4.64
CA THR A 73 -14.28 -7.46 5.84
C THR A 73 -15.21 -6.25 5.94
N THR A 74 -15.54 -5.60 4.82
CA THR A 74 -16.52 -4.51 4.78
C THR A 74 -17.89 -4.99 5.24
N LYS A 75 -18.39 -6.09 4.69
CA LYS A 75 -19.70 -6.66 5.06
C LYS A 75 -19.76 -6.98 6.55
N ARG A 76 -18.72 -7.64 7.08
CA ARG A 76 -18.61 -7.96 8.51
C ARG A 76 -18.58 -6.69 9.37
N ALA A 77 -17.74 -5.72 9.02
CA ALA A 77 -17.62 -4.46 9.76
C ALA A 77 -18.92 -3.64 9.73
N ILE A 78 -19.67 -3.62 8.63
CA ILE A 78 -21.00 -2.98 8.56
C ILE A 78 -21.96 -3.65 9.55
N ALA A 79 -22.03 -4.99 9.55
CA ALA A 79 -22.91 -5.74 10.44
C ALA A 79 -22.57 -5.53 11.93
N GLU A 80 -21.29 -5.54 12.27
CA GLU A 80 -20.80 -5.40 13.66
C GLU A 80 -20.91 -3.95 14.18
N SER A 81 -20.67 -2.96 13.31
CA SER A 81 -20.67 -1.55 13.70
C SER A 81 -22.07 -0.98 13.93
N LYS A 82 -23.11 -1.56 13.32
CA LYS A 82 -24.50 -1.08 13.44
C LYS A 82 -24.66 0.43 13.16
N GLY A 83 -23.90 0.94 12.18
CA GLY A 83 -23.91 2.35 11.78
C GLY A 83 -22.95 3.26 12.56
N ASP A 84 -22.22 2.74 13.55
CA ASP A 84 -21.21 3.48 14.30
C ASP A 84 -19.90 3.55 13.51
N GLY A 85 -19.56 4.74 13.00
CA GLY A 85 -18.34 4.96 12.22
C GLY A 85 -17.04 4.71 13.00
N GLY A 86 -17.04 4.91 14.32
CA GLY A 86 -15.90 4.63 15.19
C GLY A 86 -15.67 3.12 15.31
N LYS A 87 -16.74 2.34 15.53
CA LYS A 87 -16.66 0.88 15.55
C LYS A 87 -16.27 0.29 14.20
N PHE A 88 -16.80 0.84 13.11
CA PHE A 88 -16.43 0.41 11.76
C PHE A 88 -14.93 0.62 11.50
N LYS A 89 -14.40 1.77 11.88
CA LYS A 89 -12.97 2.09 11.79
C LYS A 89 -12.13 1.14 12.65
N ALA A 90 -12.51 0.94 13.92
CA ALA A 90 -11.83 0.01 14.81
C ALA A 90 -11.83 -1.42 14.24
N ALA A 91 -12.95 -1.87 13.68
CA ALA A 91 -13.06 -3.20 13.06
C ALA A 91 -12.08 -3.38 11.88
N PHE A 92 -11.92 -2.38 11.02
CA PHE A 92 -10.95 -2.43 9.91
C PHE A 92 -9.50 -2.46 10.40
N ARG A 93 -9.16 -1.64 11.39
CA ARG A 93 -7.80 -1.59 11.97
C ARG A 93 -7.45 -2.93 12.65
N THR A 94 -8.39 -3.50 13.40
CA THR A 94 -8.25 -4.85 13.97
C THR A 94 -8.12 -5.90 12.88
N ALA A 95 -8.93 -5.85 11.83
CA ALA A 95 -8.87 -6.82 10.74
C ALA A 95 -7.50 -6.80 10.02
N HIS A 96 -6.86 -5.64 9.88
CA HIS A 96 -5.50 -5.56 9.35
C HIS A 96 -4.44 -6.13 10.29
N ALA A 97 -4.53 -5.85 11.58
CA ALA A 97 -3.64 -6.46 12.58
C ALA A 97 -3.77 -8.00 12.57
N ASP A 98 -5.00 -8.50 12.47
CA ASP A 98 -5.28 -9.94 12.42
C ASP A 98 -4.79 -10.57 11.11
N LYS A 99 -4.93 -9.89 9.97
CA LYS A 99 -4.40 -10.35 8.69
C LYS A 99 -2.88 -10.38 8.68
N LEU A 100 -2.21 -9.35 9.23
CA LEU A 100 -0.76 -9.36 9.41
C LEU A 100 -0.31 -10.55 10.25
N ARG A 101 -0.99 -10.79 11.38
CA ARG A 101 -0.70 -11.92 12.27
C ARG A 101 -0.89 -13.26 11.55
N THR A 102 -2.00 -13.41 10.83
CA THR A 102 -2.32 -14.65 10.11
C THR A 102 -1.32 -14.93 8.99
N ASP A 103 -0.96 -13.92 8.20
CA ASP A 103 -0.12 -14.09 7.02
C ASP A 103 1.37 -14.21 7.36
N THR A 104 1.84 -13.47 8.36
CA THR A 104 3.29 -13.35 8.66
C THR A 104 3.68 -13.93 10.01
N GLY A 105 2.71 -14.14 10.90
CA GLY A 105 2.98 -14.48 12.29
C GLY A 105 3.45 -13.29 13.14
N LEU A 106 3.36 -12.06 12.65
CA LEU A 106 3.75 -10.87 13.41
C LEU A 106 2.54 -10.21 14.07
N ALA A 107 2.67 -9.89 15.34
CA ALA A 107 1.66 -9.16 16.09
C ALA A 107 1.91 -7.64 16.05
N VAL A 108 0.82 -6.89 15.90
CA VAL A 108 0.77 -5.43 16.07
C VAL A 108 -0.50 -5.09 16.85
N GLU A 109 -0.43 -4.06 17.68
CA GLU A 109 -1.60 -3.46 18.31
C GLU A 109 -2.32 -2.53 17.32
N ALA A 110 -3.61 -2.76 17.12
CA ALA A 110 -4.45 -1.89 16.28
C ALA A 110 -4.75 -0.59 17.03
N VAL A 111 -4.54 0.56 16.39
CA VAL A 111 -4.87 1.87 16.98
C VAL A 111 -6.35 2.12 16.81
N THR A 112 -7.19 1.77 17.79
CA THR A 112 -8.66 1.86 17.64
C THR A 112 -9.24 3.24 17.93
N TRP A 113 -8.42 4.16 18.45
CA TRP A 113 -8.82 5.52 18.81
C TRP A 113 -7.97 6.55 18.06
N ASP A 114 -8.62 7.52 17.43
CA ASP A 114 -7.95 8.69 16.87
C ASP A 114 -7.99 9.81 17.91
N GLN A 115 -6.82 10.38 18.23
CA GLN A 115 -6.81 11.68 18.85
C GLN A 115 -7.43 12.67 17.85
N PRO A 116 -8.39 13.53 18.27
CA PRO A 116 -8.96 14.52 17.36
C PRO A 116 -7.82 15.36 16.77
N GLU A 117 -7.72 15.36 15.44
CA GLU A 117 -6.77 16.23 14.75
C GLU A 117 -7.12 17.68 15.09
N ALA A 118 -6.12 18.46 15.49
CA ALA A 118 -6.31 19.89 15.66
C ALA A 118 -6.75 20.45 14.30
N GLN A 119 -8.00 20.88 14.18
CA GLN A 119 -8.51 21.50 12.96
C GLN A 119 -7.82 22.85 12.78
N ASP A 120 -6.84 22.91 11.88
CA ASP A 120 -6.35 24.18 11.35
C ASP A 120 -7.27 24.61 10.20
N ASN A 121 -7.60 25.89 10.11
CA ASN A 121 -8.37 26.45 8.99
C ASN A 121 -7.61 26.34 7.64
N ALA A 122 -6.33 25.96 7.68
CA ALA A 122 -5.51 25.66 6.51
C ALA A 122 -5.52 24.17 6.07
N ASP A 123 -6.26 23.28 6.75
CA ASP A 123 -6.17 21.84 6.53
C ASP A 123 -6.93 21.38 5.26
N ALA A 124 -6.18 21.38 4.15
CA ALA A 124 -6.27 20.54 2.97
C ALA A 124 -7.62 20.41 2.22
N LEU A 125 -8.07 21.53 1.63
CA LEU A 125 -8.73 21.52 0.30
C LEU A 125 -7.85 22.10 -0.81
N THR A 126 -6.56 22.33 -0.59
CA THR A 126 -5.67 22.96 -1.57
C THR A 126 -4.69 21.95 -2.18
N TYR A 127 -5.18 21.19 -3.14
CA TYR A 127 -4.35 20.58 -4.18
C TYR A 127 -3.68 21.70 -4.99
N ARG A 128 -2.48 22.13 -4.53
CA ARG A 128 -1.40 22.86 -5.24
C ARG A 128 -0.44 23.42 -4.20
N ASP A 129 0.57 22.64 -3.80
CA ASP A 129 1.75 23.20 -3.14
C ASP A 129 2.91 23.30 -4.15
N PRO A 130 3.20 24.50 -4.69
CA PRO A 130 4.36 24.74 -5.56
C PRO A 130 5.70 24.76 -4.81
N THR A 131 5.72 24.64 -3.48
CA THR A 131 6.93 24.76 -2.64
C THR A 131 7.71 23.46 -2.48
N GLY A 132 7.19 22.33 -2.97
CA GLY A 132 7.89 21.03 -2.92
C GLY A 132 7.93 20.38 -1.54
N ARG A 133 7.05 20.78 -0.61
CA ARG A 133 6.82 20.02 0.63
C ARG A 133 6.26 18.63 0.30
N PRO A 134 6.49 17.61 1.15
CA PRO A 134 5.91 16.29 0.95
C PRO A 134 4.40 16.41 0.78
N LEU A 135 3.87 15.86 -0.32
CA LEU A 135 2.45 15.96 -0.69
C LEU A 135 1.50 15.31 0.33
N ALA A 136 2.04 14.50 1.25
CA ALA A 136 1.33 13.85 2.33
C ALA A 136 2.25 13.76 3.57
N PRO A 137 1.73 13.88 4.80
CA PRO A 137 2.51 13.61 5.99
C PRO A 137 2.98 12.16 6.01
N LYS A 138 4.21 11.91 6.49
CA LYS A 138 4.73 10.57 6.68
C LYS A 138 3.99 9.92 7.85
N LEU A 139 3.13 8.94 7.57
CA LEU A 139 2.37 8.24 8.60
C LEU A 139 3.26 7.18 9.27
N PRO A 140 3.49 7.26 10.60
CA PRO A 140 4.22 6.23 11.31
C PRO A 140 3.34 4.96 11.42
N PRO A 141 3.85 3.77 11.05
CA PRO A 141 3.15 2.53 11.34
C PRO A 141 3.23 2.20 12.84
N PRO A 142 2.27 1.42 13.39
CA PRO A 142 2.35 0.90 14.74
C PRO A 142 3.57 -0.02 14.90
N PRO A 143 4.20 -0.08 16.08
CA PRO A 143 5.34 -0.97 16.31
C PRO A 143 4.95 -2.44 16.14
N ILE A 144 5.87 -3.25 15.62
CA ILE A 144 5.72 -4.71 15.59
C ILE A 144 6.09 -5.24 16.98
N ASP A 145 5.18 -5.93 17.65
CA ASP A 145 5.41 -6.45 18.99
C ASP A 145 6.30 -7.70 19.00
N GLY A 146 6.34 -8.43 17.88
CA GLY A 146 7.15 -9.63 17.71
C GLY A 146 6.37 -10.77 17.06
N PRO A 147 6.90 -12.00 17.11
CA PRO A 147 6.16 -13.18 16.68
C PRO A 147 4.91 -13.41 17.55
N ASP A 148 3.85 -13.92 16.94
CA ASP A 148 2.69 -14.43 17.66
C ASP A 148 3.13 -15.56 18.59
N VAL A 149 2.82 -15.40 19.87
CA VAL A 149 3.14 -16.36 20.95
C VAL A 149 2.53 -17.74 20.71
N ARG A 150 1.55 -17.85 19.80
CA ARG A 150 0.91 -19.11 19.42
C ARG A 150 1.69 -19.91 18.38
N LEU A 151 2.69 -19.31 17.73
CA LEU A 151 3.47 -19.97 16.70
C LEU A 151 4.67 -20.70 17.31
N THR A 152 4.97 -21.87 16.77
CA THR A 152 6.25 -22.52 17.04
C THR A 152 7.37 -21.78 16.31
N GLU A 153 8.59 -21.85 16.85
CA GLU A 153 9.75 -21.18 16.22
C GLU A 153 9.99 -21.68 14.79
N ALA A 154 9.77 -22.98 14.52
CA ALA A 154 9.90 -23.55 13.18
C ALA A 154 8.87 -22.98 12.20
N GLU A 155 7.62 -22.80 12.63
CA GLU A 155 6.58 -22.20 11.80
C GLU A 155 6.86 -20.72 11.55
N PHE A 156 7.31 -20.00 12.59
CA PHE A 156 7.70 -18.61 12.44
C PHE A 156 8.86 -18.46 11.45
N GLN A 157 9.91 -19.27 11.57
CA GLN A 157 11.05 -19.23 10.66
C GLN A 157 10.64 -19.51 9.20
N ARG A 158 9.77 -20.51 8.96
CA ARG A 158 9.22 -20.79 7.62
C ARG A 158 8.54 -19.57 7.01
N ARG A 159 7.77 -18.81 7.80
CA ARG A 159 7.11 -17.57 7.35
C ARG A 159 8.12 -16.45 7.08
N GLN A 160 9.18 -16.35 7.89
CA GLN A 160 10.26 -15.39 7.67
C GLN A 160 11.02 -15.68 6.38
N ASP A 161 11.30 -16.96 6.08
CA ASP A 161 11.96 -17.37 4.84
C ASP A 161 11.09 -17.05 3.62
N ALA A 162 9.78 -17.33 3.70
CA ALA A 162 8.82 -16.97 2.66
C ALA A 162 8.72 -15.45 2.46
N ALA A 163 8.72 -14.67 3.54
CA ALA A 163 8.73 -13.21 3.47
C ALA A 163 10.02 -12.67 2.84
N ASN A 164 11.16 -13.31 3.10
CA ASN A 164 12.46 -12.95 2.53
C ASN A 164 12.56 -13.25 1.02
N ALA A 165 11.87 -14.29 0.55
CA ALA A 165 11.79 -14.62 -0.87
C ALA A 165 10.81 -13.72 -1.66
N ALA A 166 9.96 -12.95 -0.97
CA ALA A 166 8.95 -12.13 -1.61
C ALA A 166 9.50 -10.78 -2.12
N PRO A 167 8.92 -10.21 -3.19
CA PRO A 167 9.28 -8.87 -3.65
C PRO A 167 9.10 -7.80 -2.56
N GLY A 168 10.10 -6.93 -2.42
CA GLY A 168 10.09 -5.84 -1.44
C GLY A 168 10.35 -6.29 0.01
N ALA A 169 10.89 -7.51 0.19
CA ALA A 169 11.38 -8.00 1.46
C ALA A 169 12.35 -7.01 2.11
N ARG A 170 12.15 -6.75 3.40
CA ARG A 170 13.03 -5.88 4.21
C ARG A 170 13.04 -6.35 5.65
N ALA A 171 14.15 -6.09 6.34
CA ALA A 171 14.24 -6.30 7.78
C ALA A 171 13.74 -5.06 8.54
N LEU A 172 12.84 -5.26 9.50
CA LEU A 172 12.38 -4.27 10.46
C LEU A 172 12.77 -4.68 11.88
N GLY A 173 12.90 -3.69 12.77
CA GLY A 173 13.01 -3.93 14.20
C GLY A 173 11.63 -4.18 14.79
N ALA A 174 11.49 -5.29 15.51
CA ALA A 174 10.39 -5.54 16.42
C ALA A 174 10.73 -5.03 17.82
N LYS A 175 9.70 -4.87 18.65
CA LYS A 175 9.83 -4.60 20.09
C LYS A 175 10.73 -5.67 20.73
N GLY A 176 11.62 -5.24 21.63
CA GLY A 176 12.63 -6.13 22.23
C GLY A 176 13.87 -6.37 21.36
N GLY A 177 14.05 -5.64 20.25
CA GLY A 177 15.29 -5.62 19.47
C GLY A 177 15.45 -6.79 18.48
N ARG A 178 14.46 -7.69 18.39
CA ARG A 178 14.45 -8.77 17.38
C ARG A 178 14.29 -8.18 15.98
N ARG A 179 15.07 -8.66 15.01
CA ARG A 179 14.89 -8.30 13.60
C ARG A 179 13.92 -9.30 12.96
N VAL A 180 12.95 -8.77 12.21
CA VAL A 180 11.96 -9.55 11.48
C VAL A 180 11.94 -9.12 10.02
N VAL A 181 11.70 -10.05 9.11
CA VAL A 181 11.56 -9.81 7.68
C VAL A 181 10.09 -9.66 7.34
N VAL A 182 9.78 -8.62 6.57
CA VAL A 182 8.43 -8.31 6.09
C VAL A 182 8.46 -8.01 4.59
N ASN A 183 7.38 -8.36 3.90
CA ASN A 183 7.15 -7.98 2.50
C ASN A 183 6.28 -6.70 2.41
N ASN A 184 6.04 -6.20 1.20
CA ASN A 184 5.24 -4.98 1.02
C ASN A 184 3.83 -5.07 1.61
N GLN A 185 3.14 -6.21 1.43
CA GLN A 185 1.77 -6.39 1.93
C GLN A 185 1.72 -6.40 3.46
N ALA A 186 2.71 -7.01 4.11
CA ALA A 186 2.84 -6.98 5.55
C ALA A 186 3.02 -5.55 6.08
N VAL A 187 3.83 -4.73 5.41
CA VAL A 187 4.00 -3.32 5.79
C VAL A 187 2.71 -2.52 5.55
N VAL A 188 1.93 -2.84 4.51
CA VAL A 188 0.61 -2.23 4.31
C VAL A 188 -0.35 -2.59 5.44
N HIS A 189 -0.43 -3.86 5.84
CA HIS A 189 -1.28 -4.27 6.96
C HIS A 189 -0.84 -3.65 8.27
N GLN A 190 0.48 -3.56 8.51
CA GLN A 190 1.02 -2.82 9.63
C GLN A 190 0.54 -1.37 9.60
N LEU A 191 0.73 -0.65 8.49
CA LEU A 191 0.31 0.74 8.34
C LEU A 191 -1.20 0.92 8.57
N LEU A 192 -2.02 0.09 7.95
CA LEU A 192 -3.48 0.20 8.01
C LEU A 192 -4.08 -0.32 9.33
N ALA A 193 -3.32 -1.07 10.14
CA ALA A 193 -3.69 -1.35 11.53
C ALA A 193 -3.74 -0.07 12.40
N ALA A 194 -3.10 1.02 11.98
CA ALA A 194 -3.25 2.33 12.59
C ALA A 194 -4.04 3.32 11.73
N HIS A 195 -3.95 3.23 10.40
CA HIS A 195 -4.40 4.29 9.49
C HIS A 195 -5.52 3.86 8.52
N ALA A 196 -6.14 2.69 8.72
CA ALA A 196 -7.35 2.37 7.96
C ALA A 196 -8.44 3.41 8.25
N MET A 197 -9.25 3.68 7.22
CA MET A 197 -10.26 4.75 7.16
C MET A 197 -9.71 6.17 7.16
N THR A 198 -8.40 6.37 7.00
CA THR A 198 -7.82 7.67 6.70
C THR A 198 -8.00 8.00 5.21
N LYS A 199 -8.16 9.28 4.87
CA LYS A 199 -8.27 9.73 3.47
C LYS A 199 -7.03 9.35 2.66
N ILE A 200 -7.25 9.00 1.39
CA ILE A 200 -6.20 8.55 0.49
C ILE A 200 -5.06 9.56 0.38
N GLU A 201 -5.33 10.88 0.41
CA GLU A 201 -4.29 11.90 0.37
C GLU A 201 -3.24 11.79 1.49
N LYS A 202 -3.58 11.27 2.67
CA LYS A 202 -2.61 11.07 3.76
C LYS A 202 -1.87 9.74 3.65
N VAL A 203 -2.50 8.72 3.06
CA VAL A 203 -1.97 7.34 3.04
C VAL A 203 -1.05 7.11 1.84
N TYR A 204 -1.39 7.63 0.66
CA TYR A 204 -0.73 7.21 -0.58
C TYR A 204 0.76 7.58 -0.62
N GLY A 205 1.14 8.74 -0.08
CA GLY A 205 2.55 9.15 -0.01
C GLY A 205 3.38 8.19 0.83
N THR A 206 2.84 7.70 1.94
CA THR A 206 3.51 6.71 2.79
C THR A 206 3.67 5.37 2.05
N VAL A 207 2.66 4.93 1.31
CA VAL A 207 2.74 3.68 0.53
C VAL A 207 3.78 3.80 -0.59
N PHE A 208 3.77 4.86 -1.39
CA PHE A 208 4.75 5.00 -2.47
C PHE A 208 6.17 5.23 -1.94
N GLU A 209 6.36 6.19 -1.02
CA GLU A 209 7.71 6.57 -0.61
C GLU A 209 8.34 5.59 0.36
N ASN A 210 7.58 5.08 1.34
CA ASN A 210 8.14 4.22 2.38
C ASN A 210 8.02 2.73 2.03
N ILE A 211 6.91 2.31 1.42
CA ILE A 211 6.71 0.89 1.08
C ILE A 211 7.33 0.60 -0.28
N LEU A 212 6.99 1.35 -1.32
CA LEU A 212 7.48 1.07 -2.67
C LEU A 212 8.85 1.68 -2.97
N GLY A 213 9.35 2.57 -2.11
CA GLY A 213 10.64 3.25 -2.30
C GLY A 213 10.63 4.21 -3.49
N GLU A 214 9.45 4.62 -3.96
CA GLU A 214 9.29 5.55 -5.08
C GLU A 214 8.88 6.92 -4.59
N LYS A 215 9.61 7.96 -5.03
CA LYS A 215 9.22 9.34 -4.77
C LYS A 215 8.01 9.72 -5.60
N VAL A 216 6.97 10.19 -4.92
CA VAL A 216 5.82 10.81 -5.59
C VAL A 216 6.31 12.11 -6.23
N SER A 217 6.04 12.28 -7.51
CA SER A 217 6.48 13.45 -8.27
C SER A 217 5.36 13.95 -9.16
N THR A 218 5.09 15.25 -9.07
CA THR A 218 4.20 15.98 -9.99
C THR A 218 4.90 16.41 -11.28
N LYS A 219 6.21 16.18 -11.39
CA LYS A 219 6.98 16.54 -12.60
C LYS A 219 6.48 15.75 -13.81
N PRO A 220 6.42 16.37 -15.01
CA PRO A 220 6.11 15.67 -16.26
C PRO A 220 7.10 14.53 -16.53
N VAL A 221 6.67 13.54 -17.32
CA VAL A 221 7.52 12.41 -17.73
C VAL A 221 8.72 12.91 -18.50
N ASP A 222 9.91 12.56 -18.01
CA ASP A 222 11.18 12.96 -18.61
C ASP A 222 11.69 11.80 -19.48
N VAL A 223 11.48 11.89 -20.79
CA VAL A 223 11.90 10.86 -21.74
C VAL A 223 13.34 11.15 -22.16
N VAL A 224 14.31 10.56 -21.44
CA VAL A 224 15.74 10.90 -21.56
C VAL A 224 16.35 10.49 -22.91
N THR A 225 15.68 9.66 -23.71
CA THR A 225 15.99 9.37 -25.13
C THR A 225 14.84 8.54 -25.70
N PRO A 226 13.84 9.14 -26.38
CA PRO A 226 12.69 8.39 -26.90
C PRO A 226 13.06 7.40 -28.01
N PHE A 227 14.16 7.66 -28.71
CA PHE A 227 14.58 6.91 -29.87
C PHE A 227 16.05 6.51 -29.70
N PRO A 228 16.38 5.25 -29.38
CA PRO A 228 17.78 4.81 -29.20
C PRO A 228 18.61 4.89 -30.49
N TRP A 229 17.96 5.12 -31.63
CA TRP A 229 18.59 5.39 -32.92
C TRP A 229 18.72 6.89 -33.21
N VAL A 230 18.46 7.79 -32.26
CA VAL A 230 18.61 9.24 -32.42
C VAL A 230 19.43 9.79 -31.26
N ASP A 231 20.53 10.49 -31.57
CA ASP A 231 21.34 11.14 -30.54
C ASP A 231 20.63 12.40 -29.96
N ARG A 232 21.22 13.03 -28.94
CA ARG A 232 20.67 14.26 -28.35
C ARG A 232 20.63 15.46 -29.31
N ALA A 233 21.36 15.41 -30.41
CA ALA A 233 21.37 16.43 -31.46
C ALA A 233 20.36 16.13 -32.59
N GLY A 234 19.61 15.02 -32.50
CA GLY A 234 18.62 14.64 -33.51
C GLY A 234 19.18 13.81 -34.67
N ASN A 235 20.45 13.40 -34.64
CA ASN A 235 21.07 12.61 -35.71
C ASN A 235 20.74 11.14 -35.54
N LYS A 236 20.51 10.43 -36.66
CA LYS A 236 20.37 8.98 -36.65
C LYS A 236 21.68 8.31 -36.26
N VAL A 237 21.67 7.55 -35.18
CA VAL A 237 22.80 6.69 -34.79
C VAL A 237 22.65 5.38 -35.55
N VAL A 238 23.42 5.23 -36.62
CA VAL A 238 23.48 3.97 -37.38
C VAL A 238 24.25 2.96 -36.54
N ARG A 239 23.63 1.82 -36.25
CA ARG A 239 24.30 0.66 -35.67
C ARG A 239 24.66 -0.31 -36.78
#